data_AF-A0A660RGJ0-F1
#
_entry.id   AF-A0A660RGJ0-F1
#
_cell.length_a   1.000
_cell.length_b   1.000
_cell.length_c   1.000
_cell.angle_alpha   90.00
_cell.angle_beta   90.00
_cell.angle_gamma   90.00
#
_symmetry.space_group_name_H-M   'P 1'
#
loop_
_entity.id
_entity.type
_entity.pdbx_description
1 polymer ?
#
loop_
_entity_poly.entity_id
_entity_poly.type
_entity_poly.pdbx_seq_one_letter_code
_entity_poly.pdbx_strand_id
1 'polypeptide(L)' 'MRIFLVGMMGSGKTTIGRMLSDVLGIPFVDMDEVIEKREGKQIEKI' A
#
# COMPACT_ATOMS: atom_id res chain seq x y z
N MET A 1 9.38 -7.04 11.61
CA MET A 1 10.02 -6.02 10.75
C MET A 1 8.92 -5.26 10.01
N ARG A 2 9.04 -3.94 9.79
CA ARG A 2 8.08 -3.16 8.99
C ARG A 2 8.84 -2.37 7.93
N ILE A 3 8.35 -2.38 6.70
CA ILE A 3 8.94 -1.69 5.55
C ILE A 3 7.88 -0.75 4.99
N PHE A 4 8.26 0.51 4.75
CA PHE A 4 7.37 1.52 4.19
C PHE A 4 7.92 1.95 2.83
N LEU A 5 7.08 1.83 1.80
CA LEU A 5 7.41 2.31 0.45
C LEU A 5 6.85 3.71 0.28
N VAL A 6 7.73 4.69 0.05
CA VAL A 6 7.37 6.11 -0.13
C VAL A 6 7.66 6.56 -1.55
N GLY A 7 6.88 7.53 -2.06
CA GLY A 7 6.99 8.05 -3.43
C GLY A 7 5.63 8.42 -4.02
N MET A 8 5.65 9.08 -5.18
CA MET A 8 4.46 9.58 -5.88
C MET A 8 3.51 8.44 -6.32
N MET A 9 2.21 8.74 -6.48
CA MET A 9 1.26 7.82 -7.13
C MET A 9 1.78 7.40 -8.52
N GLY A 10 1.62 6.12 -8.88
CA GLY A 10 2.14 5.59 -10.15
C GLY A 10 3.64 5.26 -10.16
N SER A 11 4.40 5.55 -9.10
CA SER A 11 5.84 5.22 -9.04
C SER A 11 6.17 3.73 -8.83
N GLY A 12 5.19 2.83 -8.99
CA GLY A 12 5.38 1.37 -8.88
C GLY A 12 5.44 0.79 -7.47
N LYS A 13 5.14 1.57 -6.41
CA LYS A 13 5.23 1.12 -5.01
C LYS A 13 4.39 -0.13 -4.72
N THR A 14 3.16 -0.18 -5.25
CA THR A 14 2.27 -1.32 -5.06
C THR A 14 2.84 -2.58 -5.73
N THR A 15 3.39 -2.46 -6.94
CA THR A 15 4.02 -3.57 -7.66
C THR A 15 5.24 -4.11 -6.92
N ILE A 16 6.18 -3.22 -6.54
CA ILE A 16 7.39 -3.62 -5.81
C ILE A 16 7.04 -4.14 -4.41
N GLY A 17 6.06 -3.55 -3.74
CA GLY A 17 5.63 -3.97 -2.41
C GLY A 17 5.06 -5.38 -2.36
N ARG A 18 4.25 -5.77 -3.36
CA ARG A 18 3.77 -7.15 -3.50
C ARG A 18 4.92 -8.14 -3.73
N MET A 19 5.81 -7.83 -4.68
CA MET A 19 6.99 -8.67 -4.93
C MET A 19 7.88 -8.82 -3.69
N LEU A 20 8.11 -7.72 -2.95
CA LEU A 20 8.91 -7.73 -1.73
C LEU A 20 8.26 -8.55 -0.62
N SER A 21 6.93 -8.43 -0.48
CA SER A 21 6.11 -9.23 0.44
C SER A 21 6.29 -10.72 0.17
N ASP A 22 6.20 -11.13 -1.10
CA ASP A 22 6.35 -12.53 -1.52
C ASP A 22 7.76 -13.07 -1.24
N VAL A 23 8.80 -12.29 -1.55
CA VAL A 23 10.20 -12.67 -1.31
C VAL A 23 10.52 -12.80 0.18
N LEU A 24 9.98 -11.90 1.00
CA LEU A 24 10.26 -11.87 2.44
C LEU A 24 9.28 -12.70 3.28
N GLY A 25 8.21 -13.21 2.69
CA GLY A 25 7.14 -13.91 3.40
C GLY A 25 6.43 -13.05 4.43
N ILE A 26 6.32 -11.73 4.20
CA ILE A 26 5.64 -10.79 5.10
C ILE A 26 4.36 -10.25 4.45
N PRO A 27 3.31 -9.89 5.21
CA PRO A 27 2.09 -9.34 4.62
C PRO A 27 2.33 -8.01 3.89
N PHE A 28 1.78 -7.88 2.69
CA PHE A 28 1.60 -6.59 2.03
C PHE A 28 0.35 -5.88 2.57
N VAL A 29 0.47 -4.56 2.82
CA VAL A 29 -0.65 -3.70 3.23
C VAL A 29 -0.68 -2.49 2.33
N ASP A 30 -1.80 -2.26 1.66
CA ASP A 30 -2.05 -1.00 0.97
C ASP A 30 -2.64 0.01 1.96
N MET A 31 -1.96 1.14 2.14
CA MET A 31 -2.36 2.14 3.12
C MET A 31 -3.62 2.88 2.67
N ASP A 32 -3.81 3.05 1.36
CA ASP A 32 -4.97 3.74 0.81
C ASP A 32 -6.24 2.94 1.14
N GLU A 33 -6.23 1.62 0.91
CA GLU A 33 -7.34 0.72 1.28
C GLU A 33 -7.66 0.75 2.78
N VAL A 34 -6.63 0.81 3.63
CA VAL A 34 -6.80 0.88 5.09
C VAL A 34 -7.47 2.19 5.51
N ILE A 35 -7.09 3.30 4.89
CA ILE A 35 -7.70 4.62 5.15
C ILE A 35 -9.14 4.62 4.67
N GLU A 36 -9.42 4.17 3.44
CA GLU A 36 -10.78 4.12 2.89
C GLU A 36 -11.73 3.30 3.75
N LYS A 37 -11.27 2.13 4.22
CA LYS A 37 -12.05 1.28 5.11
C LYS A 37 -12.34 1.93 6.46
N ARG A 38 -11.43 2.77 6.97
CA ARG A 38 -11.62 3.50 8.24
C ARG A 38 -12.55 4.69 8.08
N GLU A 39 -12.42 5.43 6.98
CA GLU A 39 -13.19 6.65 6.73
C GLU A 39 -14.56 6.38 6.08
N GLY A 40 -14.77 5.17 5.55
CA GLY A 40 -16.00 4.80 4.83
C GLY A 40 -16.17 5.58 3.51
N LYS A 41 -15.09 6.15 2.97
CA LYS A 41 -15.07 6.96 1.75
C LYS A 41 -13.84 6.61 0.92
N GLN A 42 -13.99 6.66 -0.40
CA GLN A 42 -12.85 6.50 -1.32
C GLN A 42 -11.97 7.75 -1.29
N ILE A 43 -10.66 7.56 -1.35
CA ILE A 43 -9.66 8.66 -1.40
C ILE A 43 -9.82 9.46 -2.69
N GLU A 44 -10.23 8.82 -3.79
CA GLU A 44 -10.49 9.47 -5.09
C GLU A 44 -11.64 10.50 -5.07
N LYS A 45 -12.42 10.59 -3.97
CA LYS A 45 -13.57 11.51 -3.85
C LYS A 45 -13.34 12.72 -2.95
N ILE A 46 -12.08 13.09 -2.68
CA ILE A 46 -11.72 14.30 -1.92
C ILE A 46 -11.19 15.38 -2.85
#